data_AF-A0A4Y7PGH1-F1
#
_entry.id   AF-A0A4Y7PGH1-F1
#
_cell.length_a   1.000
_cell.length_b   1.000
_cell.length_c   1.000
_cell.angle_alpha   90.00
_cell.angle_beta   90.00
_cell.angle_gamma   90.00
#
_symmetry.space_group_name_H-M   'P 1'
#
loop_
_entity.id
_entity.type
_entity.pdbx_description
1 polymer ?
#
loop_
_entity_poly.entity_id
_entity_poly.type
_entity_poly.pdbx_seq_one_letter_code
_entity_poly.pdbx_strand_id
1 'polypeptide(L)'
;MGYRGAVEVDRSSYTLDDVLGMGLTLVPWDGRTPKPLVDSENRVLGVLAGQPKDEGWAGVATDAFDAIQDERGRMSFSDKQVNHRRGDFPAVGVGVSYGGGQRAPGNLDHSELNRRALNRLLNRRSIIRIAGFGNRAFQMFAPKLHSFYETELSHLYAENPSLRQNFKGSVFPAITINLGNQVACIPHTDSANLAWGWCVITALGDFDPKRSGHLILWDLGLVVEFPPGSTILIPSAILRHSNVRLQPGESRSSVTQYAAAGLFRWVSNGFVSDKVLKASDPEAFAERDARRTCRWMKGLEMWSKLSDFTSQTE
;
A
#
# COMPACT_ATOMS: atom_id res chain seq x y z
N MET A 1 22.48 -0.66 1.74
CA MET A 1 22.29 0.17 2.96
C MET A 1 21.72 -0.76 4.03
N GLY A 2 22.40 -0.93 5.16
CA GLY A 2 22.00 -1.87 6.21
C GLY A 2 21.02 -1.27 7.22
N TYR A 3 20.26 -2.12 7.90
CA TYR A 3 19.34 -1.80 8.99
C TYR A 3 20.06 -0.96 10.06
N ARG A 4 19.59 0.27 10.28
CA ARG A 4 20.00 1.09 11.43
C ARG A 4 18.96 0.84 12.51
N GLY A 5 19.39 0.44 13.71
CA GLY A 5 18.49 0.06 14.81
C GLY A 5 17.35 1.05 15.04
N ALA A 6 16.25 0.57 15.62
CA ALA A 6 15.00 1.32 15.73
C ALA A 6 15.22 2.73 16.31
N VAL A 7 15.07 3.75 15.45
CA VAL A 7 14.91 5.14 15.90
C VAL A 7 13.68 5.17 16.80
N GLU A 8 13.79 5.74 18.00
CA GLU A 8 12.64 5.92 18.88
C GLU A 8 11.75 6.99 18.25
N VAL A 9 10.53 6.61 17.86
CA VAL A 9 9.63 7.49 17.10
C VAL A 9 8.35 7.72 17.88
N ASP A 10 8.06 8.98 18.19
CA ASP A 10 6.80 9.39 18.77
C ASP A 10 5.68 9.46 17.71
N ARG A 11 4.42 9.43 18.15
CA ARG A 11 3.20 9.56 17.34
C ARG A 11 2.94 11.00 16.92
N SER A 12 3.94 11.64 16.31
CA SER A 12 3.90 13.00 15.79
C SER A 12 4.13 13.02 14.28
N SER A 13 3.81 14.16 13.65
CA SER A 13 4.26 14.45 12.28
C SER A 13 5.67 15.06 12.33
N TYR A 14 6.46 14.94 11.26
CA TYR A 14 7.86 15.41 11.23
C TYR A 14 8.11 16.32 10.02
N THR A 15 8.96 17.35 10.19
CA THR A 15 9.56 18.08 9.05
C THR A 15 10.69 17.27 8.43
N LEU A 16 11.21 17.74 7.29
CA LEU A 16 12.43 17.18 6.71
C LEU A 16 13.63 17.41 7.64
N ASP A 17 13.77 18.61 8.20
CA ASP A 17 14.86 18.94 9.11
C ASP A 17 14.86 18.07 10.37
N ASP A 18 13.67 17.77 10.92
CA ASP A 18 13.51 16.87 12.08
C ASP A 18 14.15 15.51 11.79
N VAL A 19 13.77 14.86 10.67
CA VAL A 19 14.23 13.50 10.36
C VAL A 19 15.69 13.44 9.90
N LEU A 20 16.20 14.50 9.25
CA LEU A 20 17.63 14.62 8.95
C LEU A 20 18.45 14.80 10.23
N GLY A 21 17.95 15.60 11.19
CA GLY A 21 18.55 15.75 12.52
C GLY A 21 18.58 14.44 13.32
N MET A 22 17.63 13.53 13.06
CA MET A 22 17.61 12.17 13.61
C MET A 22 18.56 11.19 12.90
N GLY A 23 19.28 11.64 11.87
CA GLY A 23 20.27 10.83 11.14
C GLY A 23 19.70 9.93 10.04
N LEU A 24 18.45 10.17 9.60
CA LEU A 24 17.93 9.52 8.40
C LEU A 24 18.68 10.04 7.16
N THR A 25 18.88 9.16 6.20
CA THR A 25 19.58 9.47 4.94
C THR A 25 18.58 9.94 3.90
N LEU A 26 18.78 11.15 3.38
CA LEU A 26 18.02 11.64 2.23
C LEU A 26 18.32 10.79 1.00
N VAL A 27 17.27 10.36 0.31
CA VAL A 27 17.34 9.69 -0.97
C VAL A 27 16.72 10.62 -2.02
N PRO A 28 17.54 11.38 -2.77
CA PRO A 28 17.05 12.16 -3.90
C PRO A 28 16.45 11.24 -4.95
N TRP A 29 15.28 11.62 -5.47
CA TRP A 29 14.57 10.83 -6.46
C TRP A 29 13.72 11.69 -7.38
N ASP A 30 13.85 11.47 -8.69
CA ASP A 30 13.16 12.23 -9.73
C ASP A 30 11.68 11.84 -9.91
N GLY A 31 11.22 10.80 -9.20
CA GLY A 31 9.87 10.26 -9.34
C GLY A 31 9.60 9.57 -10.69
N ARG A 32 10.64 9.33 -11.50
CA ARG A 32 10.55 8.78 -12.86
C ARG A 32 11.39 7.52 -13.03
N THR A 33 12.66 7.57 -12.63
CA THR A 33 13.62 6.48 -12.82
C THR A 33 13.40 5.43 -11.73
N PRO A 34 13.04 4.17 -12.08
CA PRO A 34 12.78 3.17 -11.06
C PRO A 34 14.02 2.86 -10.21
N LYS A 35 13.86 2.78 -8.89
CA LYS A 35 14.95 2.51 -7.95
C LYS A 35 14.55 1.41 -6.96
N PRO A 36 15.04 0.17 -7.13
CA PRO A 36 14.83 -0.91 -6.16
C PRO A 36 15.42 -0.57 -4.80
N LEU A 37 14.70 -0.90 -3.72
CA LEU A 37 15.19 -0.91 -2.36
C LEU A 37 15.58 -2.35 -2.03
N VAL A 38 16.82 -2.57 -1.60
CA VAL A 38 17.39 -3.92 -1.45
C VAL A 38 17.92 -4.17 -0.05
N ASP A 39 17.73 -5.42 0.41
CA ASP A 39 18.29 -5.90 1.68
C ASP A 39 19.77 -6.30 1.52
N SER A 40 20.38 -6.79 2.60
CA SER A 40 21.78 -7.26 2.61
C SER A 40 22.03 -8.50 1.75
N GLU A 41 20.98 -9.22 1.32
CA GLU A 41 21.06 -10.39 0.46
C GLU A 41 20.64 -10.08 -0.99
N ASN A 42 20.58 -8.78 -1.35
CA ASN A 42 20.15 -8.28 -2.65
C ASN A 42 18.71 -8.64 -3.03
N ARG A 43 17.85 -8.98 -2.06
CA ARG A 43 16.41 -9.10 -2.30
C ARG A 43 15.83 -7.70 -2.47
N VAL A 44 15.06 -7.49 -3.53
CA VAL A 44 14.24 -6.31 -3.71
C VAL A 44 13.12 -6.38 -2.69
N LEU A 45 13.20 -5.58 -1.63
CA LEU A 45 12.18 -5.53 -0.58
C LEU A 45 11.05 -4.56 -0.92
N GLY A 46 11.32 -3.60 -1.80
CA GLY A 46 10.38 -2.60 -2.31
C GLY A 46 10.99 -1.85 -3.49
N VAL A 47 10.24 -0.94 -4.11
CA VAL A 47 10.71 -0.18 -5.27
C VAL A 47 10.12 1.22 -5.32
N LEU A 48 10.97 2.21 -5.58
CA LEU A 48 10.53 3.51 -6.06
C LEU A 48 10.21 3.35 -7.54
N ALA A 49 8.97 3.05 -7.90
CA ALA A 49 8.59 2.62 -9.25
C ALA A 49 8.49 3.77 -10.26
N GLY A 50 8.29 4.99 -9.77
CA GLY A 50 8.29 6.20 -10.57
C GLY A 50 6.93 6.43 -11.20
N GLN A 51 6.93 6.70 -12.49
CA GLN A 51 5.72 6.91 -13.27
C GLN A 51 5.88 6.32 -14.67
N PRO A 52 4.79 6.05 -15.39
CA PRO A 52 4.86 5.66 -16.79
C PRO A 52 5.64 6.68 -17.63
N LYS A 53 6.30 6.20 -18.69
CA LYS A 53 6.86 7.04 -19.76
C LYS A 53 5.73 7.54 -20.66
N ASP A 54 4.85 8.37 -20.10
CA ASP A 54 3.70 8.97 -20.76
C ASP A 54 3.71 10.47 -20.49
N GLU A 55 3.79 11.29 -21.54
CA GLU A 55 3.80 12.74 -21.45
C GLU A 55 2.51 13.29 -20.81
N GLY A 56 1.39 12.60 -20.99
CA GLY A 56 0.10 12.95 -20.37
C GLY A 56 -0.04 12.55 -18.90
N TRP A 57 0.97 11.92 -18.29
CA TRP A 57 0.86 11.40 -16.93
C TRP A 57 0.66 12.50 -15.87
N ALA A 58 1.27 13.67 -16.06
CA ALA A 58 1.06 14.80 -15.17
C ALA A 58 -0.43 15.19 -15.10
N GLY A 59 -1.12 15.25 -16.25
CA GLY A 59 -2.56 15.50 -16.31
C GLY A 59 -3.39 14.40 -15.66
N VAL A 60 -2.94 13.13 -15.72
CA VAL A 60 -3.58 12.02 -14.99
C VAL A 60 -3.48 12.21 -13.47
N ALA A 61 -2.32 12.62 -12.97
CA ALA A 61 -2.11 12.87 -11.54
C ALA A 61 -2.95 14.07 -11.04
N THR A 62 -2.97 15.18 -11.80
CA THR A 62 -3.80 16.35 -11.49
C THR A 62 -5.29 16.00 -11.50
N ASP A 63 -5.79 15.33 -12.55
CA ASP A 63 -7.18 14.91 -12.64
C ASP A 63 -7.61 14.01 -11.46
N ALA A 64 -6.74 13.08 -11.05
CA ALA A 64 -7.00 12.23 -9.90
C ALA A 64 -7.06 13.03 -8.60
N PHE A 65 -6.12 13.97 -8.39
CA PHE A 65 -6.09 14.82 -7.22
C PHE A 65 -7.36 15.67 -7.13
N ASP A 66 -7.71 16.40 -8.19
CA ASP A 66 -8.89 17.27 -8.22
C ASP A 66 -10.17 16.48 -7.99
N ALA A 67 -10.29 15.30 -8.62
CA ALA A 67 -11.44 14.42 -8.41
C ALA A 67 -11.56 13.96 -6.95
N ILE A 68 -10.45 13.61 -6.29
CA ILE A 68 -10.44 13.25 -4.87
C ILE A 68 -10.91 14.42 -4.00
N GLN A 69 -10.50 15.64 -4.32
CA GLN A 69 -10.88 16.84 -3.58
C GLN A 69 -12.36 17.20 -3.77
N ASP A 70 -12.86 17.13 -4.99
CA ASP A 70 -14.28 17.33 -5.32
C ASP A 70 -15.16 16.32 -4.60
N GLU A 71 -14.79 15.04 -4.65
CA GLU A 71 -15.55 13.96 -4.03
C GLU A 71 -15.46 14.01 -2.50
N ARG A 72 -14.32 14.43 -1.93
CA ARG A 72 -14.20 14.69 -0.49
C ARG A 72 -15.25 15.69 -0.01
N GLY A 73 -15.51 16.77 -0.76
CA GLY A 73 -16.53 17.76 -0.43
C GLY A 73 -17.97 17.22 -0.46
N ARG A 74 -18.17 16.05 -1.07
CA ARG A 74 -19.47 15.35 -1.18
C ARG A 74 -19.58 14.14 -0.24
N MET A 75 -18.54 13.85 0.54
CA MET A 75 -18.49 12.73 1.47
C MET A 75 -18.75 13.17 2.91
N SER A 76 -19.12 12.21 3.75
CA SER A 76 -19.24 12.39 5.20
C SER A 76 -18.36 11.37 5.90
N PHE A 77 -17.63 11.79 6.93
CA PHE A 77 -16.63 10.96 7.60
C PHE A 77 -17.01 10.76 9.06
N SER A 78 -16.95 9.51 9.51
CA SER A 78 -17.02 9.20 10.94
C SER A 78 -15.73 9.60 11.64
N ASP A 79 -15.79 9.75 12.96
CA ASP A 79 -14.61 10.07 13.80
C ASP A 79 -13.45 9.09 13.54
N LYS A 80 -13.73 7.79 13.46
CA LYS A 80 -12.72 6.75 13.18
C LYS A 80 -12.08 6.83 11.78
N GLN A 81 -12.74 7.51 10.83
CA GLN A 81 -12.19 7.73 9.49
C GLN A 81 -11.32 8.98 9.42
N VAL A 82 -11.46 9.91 10.36
CA VAL A 82 -10.67 11.14 10.45
C VAL A 82 -9.52 10.97 11.44
N ASN A 83 -9.79 10.37 12.60
CA ASN A 83 -8.85 10.20 13.71
C ASN A 83 -8.47 8.72 13.79
N HIS A 84 -7.33 8.39 13.21
CA HIS A 84 -6.90 7.00 13.08
C HIS A 84 -5.41 6.81 13.33
N ARG A 85 -4.96 5.55 13.40
CA ARG A 85 -3.56 5.21 13.69
C ARG A 85 -2.51 5.86 12.78
N ARG A 86 -2.91 6.26 11.56
CA ARG A 86 -2.01 6.89 10.58
C ARG A 86 -1.98 8.41 10.70
N GLY A 87 -2.78 9.06 11.55
CA GLY A 87 -2.86 10.52 11.66
C GLY A 87 -4.30 11.04 11.63
N ASP A 88 -4.42 12.37 11.56
CA ASP A 88 -5.70 13.10 11.67
C ASP A 88 -6.11 13.68 10.32
N PHE A 89 -6.66 12.82 9.46
CA PHE A 89 -7.20 13.18 8.15
C PHE A 89 -8.19 12.12 7.66
N PRO A 90 -9.16 12.48 6.80
CA PRO A 90 -10.07 11.49 6.25
C PRO A 90 -9.37 10.43 5.39
N ALA A 91 -9.48 9.17 5.75
CA ALA A 91 -9.03 8.04 4.92
C ALA A 91 -10.16 7.03 4.73
N VAL A 92 -10.43 6.66 3.46
CA VAL A 92 -11.51 5.73 3.14
C VAL A 92 -10.99 4.59 2.27
N GLY A 93 -11.06 3.37 2.81
CA GLY A 93 -10.78 2.14 2.08
C GLY A 93 -12.03 1.60 1.37
N VAL A 94 -11.88 1.05 0.17
CA VAL A 94 -12.93 0.41 -0.62
C VAL A 94 -12.38 -0.87 -1.28
N GLY A 95 -13.25 -1.87 -1.48
CA GLY A 95 -12.90 -3.16 -2.05
C GLY A 95 -13.07 -4.31 -1.04
N VAL A 96 -12.38 -5.42 -1.28
CA VAL A 96 -12.51 -6.65 -0.49
C VAL A 96 -11.47 -6.69 0.63
N SER A 97 -11.93 -6.96 1.85
CA SER A 97 -11.07 -7.09 3.03
C SER A 97 -11.56 -8.20 3.96
N TYR A 98 -10.68 -8.64 4.86
CA TYR A 98 -11.03 -9.56 5.93
C TYR A 98 -10.21 -9.29 7.19
N GLY A 99 -10.92 -8.90 8.26
CA GLY A 99 -10.36 -8.50 9.54
C GLY A 99 -11.39 -7.71 10.36
N GLY A 100 -10.97 -7.07 11.45
CA GLY A 100 -11.80 -6.12 12.19
C GLY A 100 -13.09 -6.68 12.78
N GLY A 101 -13.15 -8.00 13.04
CA GLY A 101 -14.33 -8.68 13.59
C GLY A 101 -15.31 -9.25 12.54
N GLN A 102 -15.03 -9.08 11.24
CA GLN A 102 -15.78 -9.77 10.19
C GLN A 102 -15.76 -11.29 10.37
N ARG A 103 -16.86 -11.96 10.03
CA ARG A 103 -16.97 -13.44 10.10
C ARG A 103 -16.38 -14.12 8.86
N ALA A 104 -16.44 -13.46 7.71
CA ALA A 104 -15.90 -13.90 6.43
C ALA A 104 -15.35 -12.69 5.63
N PRO A 105 -14.56 -12.91 4.56
CA PRO A 105 -14.21 -11.87 3.60
C PRO A 105 -15.45 -11.17 3.04
N GLY A 106 -15.34 -9.86 2.83
CA GLY A 106 -16.46 -9.05 2.36
C GLY A 106 -16.00 -7.77 1.68
N ASN A 107 -16.92 -7.17 0.92
CA ASN A 107 -16.76 -5.81 0.41
C ASN A 107 -16.89 -4.83 1.59
N LEU A 108 -15.98 -3.86 1.68
CA LEU A 108 -16.06 -2.79 2.66
C LEU A 108 -17.35 -1.98 2.46
N ASP A 109 -18.07 -1.78 3.57
CA ASP A 109 -19.39 -1.14 3.57
C ASP A 109 -19.29 0.37 3.84
N HIS A 110 -20.17 1.14 3.21
CA HIS A 110 -20.17 2.60 3.23
C HIS A 110 -21.58 3.15 3.19
N SER A 111 -21.76 4.34 3.78
CA SER A 111 -22.98 5.11 3.59
C SER A 111 -23.26 5.34 2.11
N GLU A 112 -24.54 5.48 1.75
CA GLU A 112 -24.97 5.67 0.37
C GLU A 112 -24.24 6.83 -0.33
N LEU A 113 -24.04 7.92 0.40
CA LEU A 113 -23.32 9.10 -0.04
C LEU A 113 -21.86 8.77 -0.42
N ASN A 114 -21.12 8.14 0.49
CA ASN A 114 -19.71 7.79 0.27
C ASN A 114 -19.56 6.72 -0.79
N ARG A 115 -20.47 5.74 -0.83
CA ARG A 115 -20.49 4.69 -1.86
C ARG A 115 -20.60 5.28 -3.26
N ARG A 116 -21.46 6.30 -3.46
CA ARG A 116 -21.57 7.01 -4.75
C ARG A 116 -20.29 7.76 -5.10
N ALA A 117 -19.67 8.45 -4.14
CA ALA A 117 -18.41 9.17 -4.35
C ALA A 117 -17.27 8.22 -4.72
N LEU A 118 -17.09 7.14 -3.96
CA LEU A 118 -16.10 6.09 -4.23
C LEU A 118 -16.33 5.43 -5.59
N ASN A 119 -17.58 5.14 -5.96
CA ASN A 119 -17.88 4.59 -7.29
C ASN A 119 -17.47 5.56 -8.41
N ARG A 120 -17.68 6.87 -8.26
CA ARG A 120 -17.21 7.86 -9.25
C ARG A 120 -15.67 7.88 -9.33
N LEU A 121 -14.97 7.81 -8.20
CA LEU A 121 -13.51 7.74 -8.16
C LEU A 121 -12.97 6.46 -8.81
N LEU A 122 -13.51 5.29 -8.46
CA LEU A 122 -13.07 4.00 -9.01
C LEU A 122 -13.36 3.86 -10.51
N ASN A 123 -14.35 4.57 -11.04
CA ASN A 123 -14.64 4.62 -12.48
C ASN A 123 -13.92 5.78 -13.21
N ARG A 124 -13.19 6.65 -12.49
CA ARG A 124 -12.41 7.74 -13.09
C ARG A 124 -11.22 7.15 -13.83
N ARG A 125 -11.03 7.56 -15.09
CA ARG A 125 -9.94 7.07 -15.94
C ARG A 125 -8.55 7.27 -15.29
N SER A 126 -8.33 8.39 -14.61
CA SER A 126 -7.07 8.69 -13.93
C SER A 126 -6.77 7.72 -12.79
N ILE A 127 -7.74 7.44 -11.92
CA ILE A 127 -7.61 6.46 -10.83
C ILE A 127 -7.38 5.04 -11.36
N ILE A 128 -8.11 4.63 -12.41
CA ILE A 128 -7.90 3.33 -13.07
C ILE A 128 -6.47 3.21 -13.60
N ARG A 129 -5.96 4.27 -14.23
CA ARG A 129 -4.59 4.30 -14.76
C ARG A 129 -3.53 4.23 -13.66
N ILE A 130 -3.71 4.98 -12.57
CA ILE A 130 -2.84 4.93 -11.38
C ILE A 130 -2.82 3.52 -10.78
N ALA A 131 -4.01 2.95 -10.59
CA ALA A 131 -4.13 1.60 -10.04
C ALA A 131 -3.45 0.56 -10.93
N GLY A 132 -3.69 0.65 -12.25
CA GLY A 132 -3.10 -0.22 -13.26
C GLY A 132 -1.58 -0.12 -13.32
N PHE A 133 -1.01 1.09 -13.25
CA PHE A 133 0.45 1.26 -13.20
C PHE A 133 1.06 0.59 -11.96
N GLY A 134 0.46 0.81 -10.78
CA GLY A 134 0.89 0.15 -9.55
C GLY A 134 0.87 -1.38 -9.64
N ASN A 135 -0.19 -1.95 -10.22
CA ASN A 135 -0.30 -3.39 -10.45
C ASN A 135 0.78 -3.92 -11.42
N ARG A 136 1.08 -3.18 -12.50
CA ARG A 136 2.14 -3.57 -13.45
C ARG A 136 3.54 -3.43 -12.86
N ALA A 137 3.80 -2.38 -12.09
CA ALA A 137 5.04 -2.24 -11.35
C ALA A 137 5.22 -3.41 -10.35
N PHE A 138 4.15 -3.81 -9.66
CA PHE A 138 4.19 -4.96 -8.78
C PHE A 138 4.53 -6.26 -9.53
N GLN A 139 3.87 -6.51 -10.66
CA GLN A 139 4.14 -7.65 -11.52
C GLN A 139 5.59 -7.68 -12.02
N MET A 140 6.14 -6.52 -12.39
CA MET A 140 7.50 -6.40 -12.90
C MET A 140 8.53 -6.68 -11.81
N PHE A 141 8.41 -6.02 -10.64
CA PHE A 141 9.44 -6.06 -9.61
C PHE A 141 9.31 -7.23 -8.62
N ALA A 142 8.14 -7.86 -8.54
CA ALA A 142 7.89 -9.02 -7.68
C ALA A 142 6.96 -10.05 -8.35
N PRO A 143 7.33 -10.63 -9.53
CA PRO A 143 6.45 -11.48 -10.32
C PRO A 143 5.93 -12.71 -9.58
N LYS A 144 6.78 -13.37 -8.76
CA LYS A 144 6.37 -14.53 -7.95
C LYS A 144 5.29 -14.14 -6.93
N LEU A 145 5.48 -13.01 -6.25
CA LEU A 145 4.53 -12.50 -5.27
C LEU A 145 3.23 -12.01 -5.94
N HIS A 146 3.33 -11.39 -7.11
CA HIS A 146 2.18 -10.99 -7.91
C HIS A 146 1.35 -12.21 -8.35
N SER A 147 2.00 -13.26 -8.84
CA SER A 147 1.34 -14.52 -9.21
C SER A 147 0.69 -15.22 -8.01
N PHE A 148 1.32 -15.15 -6.82
CA PHE A 148 0.71 -15.61 -5.57
C PHE A 148 -0.59 -14.84 -5.25
N TYR A 149 -0.59 -13.51 -5.40
CA TYR A 149 -1.81 -12.72 -5.22
C TYR A 149 -2.91 -13.11 -6.21
N GLU A 150 -2.55 -13.19 -7.50
CA GLU A 150 -3.47 -13.55 -8.57
C GLU A 150 -4.12 -14.91 -8.31
N THR A 151 -3.31 -15.93 -7.98
CA THR A 151 -3.78 -17.29 -7.72
C THR A 151 -4.71 -17.33 -6.50
N GLU A 152 -4.24 -16.89 -5.34
CA GLU A 152 -5.00 -17.00 -4.09
C GLU A 152 -6.29 -16.19 -4.14
N LEU A 153 -6.25 -14.98 -4.68
CA LEU A 153 -7.44 -14.13 -4.76
C LEU A 153 -8.40 -14.61 -5.86
N SER A 154 -7.92 -15.25 -6.93
CA SER A 154 -8.82 -15.87 -7.92
C SER A 154 -9.67 -16.98 -7.29
N HIS A 155 -9.10 -17.81 -6.42
CA HIS A 155 -9.85 -18.82 -5.66
C HIS A 155 -10.91 -18.17 -4.76
N LEU A 156 -10.56 -17.06 -4.10
CA LEU A 156 -11.51 -16.31 -3.27
C LEU A 156 -12.69 -15.77 -4.10
N TYR A 157 -12.43 -15.17 -5.26
CA TYR A 157 -13.50 -14.63 -6.12
C TYR A 157 -14.34 -15.73 -6.77
N ALA A 158 -13.75 -16.89 -7.08
CA ALA A 158 -14.47 -18.04 -7.60
C ALA A 158 -15.41 -18.65 -6.56
N GLU A 159 -14.97 -18.73 -5.29
CA GLU A 159 -15.81 -19.23 -4.20
C GLU A 159 -16.96 -18.27 -3.89
N ASN A 160 -16.69 -16.96 -3.84
CA ASN A 160 -17.70 -15.96 -3.51
C ASN A 160 -17.90 -14.92 -4.62
N PRO A 161 -18.82 -15.17 -5.58
CA PRO A 161 -19.13 -14.24 -6.67
C PRO A 161 -19.73 -12.89 -6.23
N SER A 162 -20.10 -12.72 -4.95
CA SER A 162 -20.60 -11.42 -4.45
C SER A 162 -19.47 -10.42 -4.17
N LEU A 163 -18.23 -10.88 -4.07
CA LEU A 163 -17.04 -10.05 -3.88
C LEU A 163 -16.71 -9.31 -5.18
N ARG A 164 -16.35 -8.02 -5.06
CA ARG A 164 -16.14 -7.15 -6.21
C ARG A 164 -14.69 -6.69 -6.28
N GLN A 165 -14.04 -6.94 -7.41
CA GLN A 165 -12.75 -6.33 -7.71
C GLN A 165 -12.93 -4.83 -7.97
N ASN A 166 -12.02 -4.02 -7.44
CA ASN A 166 -12.03 -2.57 -7.69
C ASN A 166 -11.72 -2.26 -9.15
N PHE A 167 -10.76 -2.98 -9.76
CA PHE A 167 -10.32 -2.76 -11.13
C PHE A 167 -10.09 -4.09 -11.84
N LYS A 168 -10.59 -4.21 -13.07
CA LYS A 168 -10.37 -5.40 -13.91
C LYS A 168 -8.87 -5.60 -14.15
N GLY A 169 -8.37 -6.80 -13.88
CA GLY A 169 -6.97 -7.17 -14.10
C GLY A 169 -5.96 -6.64 -13.07
N SER A 170 -6.44 -6.05 -11.96
CA SER A 170 -5.59 -5.74 -10.80
C SER A 170 -5.64 -6.89 -9.80
N VAL A 171 -4.49 -7.26 -9.24
CA VAL A 171 -4.42 -8.27 -8.16
C VAL A 171 -4.73 -7.68 -6.78
N PHE A 172 -4.90 -6.36 -6.67
CA PHE A 172 -5.16 -5.71 -5.39
C PHE A 172 -6.65 -5.73 -5.06
N PRO A 173 -7.06 -6.39 -3.95
CA PRO A 173 -8.47 -6.50 -3.58
C PRO A 173 -9.02 -5.21 -2.97
N ALA A 174 -8.16 -4.36 -2.40
CA ALA A 174 -8.56 -3.13 -1.73
C ALA A 174 -7.68 -1.94 -2.13
N ILE A 175 -8.28 -0.75 -2.02
CA ILE A 175 -7.63 0.55 -2.22
C ILE A 175 -8.09 1.50 -1.11
N THR A 176 -7.18 2.34 -0.60
CA THR A 176 -7.49 3.44 0.30
C THR A 176 -7.16 4.76 -0.38
N ILE A 177 -8.09 5.70 -0.29
CA ILE A 177 -7.91 7.07 -0.70
C ILE A 177 -7.73 7.89 0.58
N ASN A 178 -6.53 8.45 0.74
CA ASN A 178 -6.25 9.40 1.82
C ASN A 178 -6.65 10.78 1.29
N LEU A 179 -7.75 11.30 1.82
CA LEU A 179 -8.40 12.53 1.34
C LEU A 179 -7.99 13.70 2.23
N GLY A 180 -7.63 14.82 1.62
CA GLY A 180 -7.32 16.05 2.35
C GLY A 180 -6.25 16.88 1.67
N ASN A 181 -6.15 18.15 2.08
CA ASN A 181 -5.10 19.03 1.59
C ASN A 181 -3.77 18.77 2.30
N GLN A 182 -3.77 18.56 3.62
CA GLN A 182 -2.52 18.43 4.39
C GLN A 182 -2.35 17.01 4.95
N VAL A 183 -2.41 15.99 4.09
CA VAL A 183 -2.27 14.60 4.52
C VAL A 183 -0.82 14.30 4.93
N ALA A 184 -0.61 14.27 6.24
CA ALA A 184 0.62 13.83 6.88
C ALA A 184 0.37 12.58 7.71
N CYS A 185 0.91 11.45 7.25
CA CYS A 185 0.88 10.25 8.07
C CYS A 185 1.85 10.38 9.24
N ILE A 186 1.45 9.94 10.43
CA ILE A 186 2.36 9.67 11.55
C ILE A 186 2.98 8.27 11.42
N PRO A 187 4.09 7.95 12.10
CA PRO A 187 4.75 6.64 12.03
C PRO A 187 3.79 5.48 12.33
N HIS A 188 3.68 4.54 11.39
CA HIS A 188 2.83 3.37 11.55
C HIS A 188 3.30 2.20 10.69
N THR A 189 2.71 1.03 10.93
CA THR A 189 2.70 -0.10 10.00
C THR A 189 1.25 -0.44 9.63
N ASP A 190 1.08 -1.04 8.46
CA ASP A 190 -0.20 -1.63 8.07
C ASP A 190 -0.31 -3.09 8.48
N SER A 191 -0.16 -3.37 9.77
CA SER A 191 -0.07 -4.73 10.33
C SER A 191 -1.17 -5.73 9.95
N ALA A 192 -2.30 -5.28 9.41
CA ALA A 192 -3.37 -6.15 8.90
C ALA A 192 -3.13 -6.67 7.48
N ASN A 193 -2.21 -6.05 6.73
CA ASN A 193 -1.84 -6.46 5.38
C ASN A 193 -0.95 -7.70 5.40
N LEU A 194 -0.85 -8.38 4.26
CA LEU A 194 0.05 -9.53 4.11
C LEU A 194 1.49 -9.10 4.43
N ALA A 195 2.14 -9.80 5.36
CA ALA A 195 3.42 -9.37 5.95
C ALA A 195 4.55 -9.16 4.91
N TRP A 196 4.74 -10.12 4.01
CA TRP A 196 5.71 -10.01 2.90
C TRP A 196 5.07 -9.41 1.63
N GLY A 197 3.78 -9.07 1.71
CA GLY A 197 3.01 -8.47 0.64
C GLY A 197 3.37 -7.01 0.43
N TRP A 198 3.30 -6.51 -0.80
CA TRP A 198 3.55 -5.10 -1.07
C TRP A 198 2.26 -4.31 -1.14
N CYS A 199 2.35 -3.05 -0.71
CA CYS A 199 1.33 -2.04 -0.92
C CYS A 199 1.87 -1.02 -1.92
N VAL A 200 0.99 -0.60 -2.83
CA VAL A 200 1.28 0.46 -3.80
C VAL A 200 0.87 1.77 -3.17
N ILE A 201 1.71 2.79 -3.21
CA ILE A 201 1.40 4.15 -2.76
C ILE A 201 1.68 5.08 -3.93
N THR A 202 0.69 5.88 -4.34
CA THR A 202 0.87 6.96 -5.31
C THR A 202 0.61 8.30 -4.63
N ALA A 203 1.61 9.18 -4.66
CA ALA A 203 1.48 10.54 -4.15
C ALA A 203 0.75 11.42 -5.19
N LEU A 204 -0.14 12.28 -4.74
CA LEU A 204 -0.91 13.21 -5.57
C LEU A 204 -0.96 14.59 -4.90
N GLY A 205 -1.18 15.64 -5.68
CA GLY A 205 -1.32 17.01 -5.19
C GLY A 205 -0.27 17.94 -5.75
N ASP A 206 -0.13 19.10 -5.10
CA ASP A 206 0.76 20.18 -5.47
C ASP A 206 1.63 20.55 -4.25
N PHE A 207 2.87 20.07 -4.27
CA PHE A 207 3.87 20.30 -3.24
C PHE A 207 5.28 20.17 -3.82
N ASP A 208 6.27 20.79 -3.19
CA ASP A 208 7.67 20.64 -3.56
C ASP A 208 8.28 19.39 -2.90
N PRO A 209 8.52 18.30 -3.66
CA PRO A 209 9.01 17.06 -3.10
C PRO A 209 10.45 17.14 -2.57
N LYS A 210 11.17 18.25 -2.80
CA LYS A 210 12.48 18.52 -2.20
C LYS A 210 12.40 19.18 -0.84
N ARG A 211 11.22 19.71 -0.46
CA ARG A 211 11.02 20.45 0.80
C ARG A 211 10.03 19.78 1.75
N SER A 212 9.11 18.97 1.23
CA SER A 212 8.05 18.35 2.02
C SER A 212 7.57 17.05 1.41
N GLY A 213 6.59 16.38 2.03
CA GLY A 213 5.88 15.24 1.42
C GLY A 213 6.69 13.97 1.18
N HIS A 214 7.95 13.94 1.63
CA HIS A 214 8.87 12.80 1.48
C HIS A 214 8.28 11.55 2.14
N LEU A 215 8.55 10.38 1.58
CA LEU A 215 8.26 9.11 2.24
C LEU A 215 9.36 8.83 3.27
N ILE A 216 8.97 8.61 4.51
CA ILE A 216 9.90 8.20 5.57
C ILE A 216 9.79 6.69 5.74
N LEU A 217 10.92 5.99 5.64
CA LEU A 217 11.06 4.55 5.89
C LEU A 217 11.95 4.36 7.13
N TRP A 218 11.31 4.36 8.29
CA TRP A 218 11.98 4.45 9.59
C TRP A 218 12.98 3.31 9.82
N ASP A 219 12.57 2.07 9.56
CA ASP A 219 13.41 0.89 9.81
C ASP A 219 14.60 0.79 8.84
N LEU A 220 14.55 1.50 7.71
CA LEU A 220 15.67 1.60 6.77
C LEU A 220 16.55 2.84 7.02
N GLY A 221 16.11 3.74 7.91
CA GLY A 221 16.75 5.02 8.14
C GLY A 221 16.76 5.92 6.89
N LEU A 222 15.72 5.87 6.06
CA LEU A 222 15.64 6.62 4.80
C LEU A 222 14.51 7.65 4.81
N VAL A 223 14.77 8.81 4.23
CA VAL A 223 13.75 9.80 3.85
C VAL A 223 13.88 10.05 2.35
N VAL A 224 12.81 9.76 1.59
CA VAL A 224 12.84 9.68 0.12
C VAL A 224 12.04 10.84 -0.45
N GLU A 225 12.65 11.65 -1.33
CA GLU A 225 11.91 12.63 -2.13
C GLU A 225 10.81 11.87 -2.90
N PHE A 226 9.54 12.26 -2.74
CA PHE A 226 8.42 11.49 -3.30
C PHE A 226 7.49 12.40 -4.13
N PRO A 227 7.84 12.66 -5.42
CA PRO A 227 7.11 13.62 -6.26
C PRO A 227 5.63 13.27 -6.48
N PRO A 228 4.74 14.28 -6.61
CA PRO A 228 3.38 14.07 -7.08
C PRO A 228 3.33 13.29 -8.40
N GLY A 229 2.37 12.38 -8.53
CA GLY A 229 2.20 11.51 -9.69
C GLY A 229 3.09 10.26 -9.68
N SER A 230 4.10 10.17 -8.82
CA SER A 230 4.96 9.00 -8.72
C SER A 230 4.40 7.93 -7.78
N THR A 231 4.85 6.68 -7.98
CA THR A 231 4.41 5.50 -7.25
C THR A 231 5.59 4.79 -6.59
N ILE A 232 5.40 4.35 -5.34
CA ILE A 232 6.33 3.53 -4.56
C ILE A 232 5.61 2.26 -4.10
N LEU A 233 6.30 1.13 -4.08
CA LEU A 233 5.82 -0.13 -3.52
C LEU A 233 6.68 -0.55 -2.33
N ILE A 234 6.05 -0.87 -1.20
CA ILE A 234 6.74 -1.29 0.03
C ILE A 234 5.98 -2.40 0.76
N PRO A 235 6.65 -3.21 1.60
CA PRO A 235 6.00 -4.18 2.45
C PRO A 235 5.45 -3.48 3.71
N SER A 236 4.37 -2.71 3.52
CA SER A 236 3.87 -1.75 4.52
C SER A 236 3.40 -2.39 5.84
N ALA A 237 3.15 -3.70 5.85
CA ALA A 237 2.81 -4.46 7.04
C ALA A 237 3.96 -4.59 8.04
N ILE A 238 5.20 -4.66 7.54
CA ILE A 238 6.40 -4.89 8.35
C ILE A 238 7.35 -3.69 8.34
N LEU A 239 7.24 -2.80 7.35
CA LEU A 239 8.07 -1.61 7.24
C LEU A 239 7.34 -0.41 7.85
N ARG A 240 7.87 0.12 8.96
CA ARG A 240 7.35 1.33 9.60
C ARG A 240 7.61 2.53 8.69
N HIS A 241 6.53 3.25 8.38
CA HIS A 241 6.58 4.36 7.44
C HIS A 241 5.65 5.50 7.85
N SER A 242 5.93 6.68 7.30
CA SER A 242 5.12 7.89 7.41
C SER A 242 5.49 8.84 6.26
N ASN A 243 5.01 10.08 6.29
CA ASN A 243 5.53 11.10 5.38
C ASN A 243 5.85 12.41 6.10
N VAL A 244 6.81 13.15 5.55
CA VAL A 244 7.14 14.50 6.00
C VAL A 244 5.91 15.39 5.85
N ARG A 245 5.65 16.23 6.85
CA ARG A 245 4.55 17.21 6.84
C ARG A 245 4.73 18.22 5.72
N LEU A 246 3.63 18.67 5.14
CA LEU A 246 3.65 19.67 4.06
C LEU A 246 4.04 21.06 4.58
N GLN A 247 4.51 21.92 3.68
CA GLN A 247 4.67 23.35 3.93
C GLN A 247 3.31 24.06 3.85
N PRO A 248 3.17 25.24 4.48
CA PRO A 248 1.98 26.07 4.33
C PRO A 248 1.68 26.37 2.86
N GLY A 249 0.43 26.17 2.44
CA GLY A 249 -0.02 26.40 1.06
C GLY A 249 0.12 25.21 0.12
N GLU A 250 0.84 24.16 0.52
CA GLU A 250 0.94 22.93 -0.27
C GLU A 250 -0.26 22.00 -0.03
N SER A 251 -0.47 21.08 -0.98
CA SER A 251 -1.54 20.10 -0.92
C SER A 251 -1.09 18.70 -1.33
N ARG A 252 -1.54 17.68 -0.58
CA ARG A 252 -1.21 16.28 -0.85
C ARG A 252 -2.36 15.36 -0.47
N SER A 253 -2.70 14.50 -1.40
CA SER A 253 -3.51 13.30 -1.18
C SER A 253 -2.71 12.07 -1.63
N SER A 254 -3.22 10.87 -1.37
CA SER A 254 -2.60 9.66 -1.91
C SER A 254 -3.60 8.54 -2.12
N VAL A 255 -3.24 7.65 -3.04
CA VAL A 255 -4.00 6.44 -3.33
C VAL A 255 -3.10 5.26 -3.00
N THR A 256 -3.62 4.32 -2.19
CA THR A 256 -2.87 3.15 -1.72
C THR A 256 -3.59 1.85 -2.08
N GLN A 257 -2.96 0.92 -2.79
CA GLN A 257 -3.54 -0.42 -3.06
C GLN A 257 -2.87 -1.46 -2.17
N TYR A 258 -3.65 -2.41 -1.62
CA TYR A 258 -3.16 -3.38 -0.64
C TYR A 258 -4.04 -4.64 -0.58
N ALA A 259 -3.54 -5.66 0.11
CA ALA A 259 -4.28 -6.88 0.40
C ALA A 259 -4.15 -7.26 1.88
N ALA A 260 -5.30 -7.46 2.54
CA ALA A 260 -5.35 -7.91 3.93
C ALA A 260 -4.87 -9.36 4.06
N ALA A 261 -4.02 -9.66 5.05
CA ALA A 261 -3.50 -11.00 5.31
C ALA A 261 -4.61 -12.03 5.57
N GLY A 262 -5.74 -11.55 6.12
CA GLY A 262 -6.91 -12.38 6.37
C GLY A 262 -7.41 -13.09 5.11
N LEU A 263 -7.38 -12.43 3.94
CA LEU A 263 -7.88 -12.99 2.68
C LEU A 263 -7.13 -14.27 2.30
N PHE A 264 -5.80 -14.19 2.29
CA PHE A 264 -4.92 -15.33 2.01
C PHE A 264 -5.08 -16.45 3.05
N ARG A 265 -5.26 -16.08 4.31
CA ARG A 265 -5.50 -17.06 5.38
C ARG A 265 -6.85 -17.77 5.20
N TRP A 266 -7.89 -17.06 4.77
CA TRP A 266 -9.20 -17.65 4.50
C TRP A 266 -9.10 -18.70 3.39
N VAL A 267 -8.45 -18.37 2.27
CA VAL A 267 -8.22 -19.30 1.16
C VAL A 267 -7.36 -20.49 1.61
N SER A 268 -6.22 -20.22 2.25
CA SER A 268 -5.35 -21.27 2.82
C SER A 268 -6.07 -22.16 3.83
N ASN A 269 -7.13 -21.68 4.47
CA ASN A 269 -7.90 -22.45 5.44
C ASN A 269 -8.97 -23.35 4.80
N GLY A 270 -9.18 -23.29 3.48
CA GLY A 270 -10.30 -23.96 2.81
C GLY A 270 -11.60 -23.19 2.98
N PHE A 271 -11.54 -21.86 2.92
CA PHE A 271 -12.69 -20.95 3.00
C PHE A 271 -13.43 -20.96 4.33
N VAL A 272 -12.68 -21.11 5.42
CA VAL A 272 -13.19 -21.01 6.79
C VAL A 272 -12.28 -20.16 7.67
N SER A 273 -12.85 -19.56 8.71
CA SER A 273 -12.07 -18.80 9.68
C SER A 273 -11.16 -19.71 10.50
N ASP A 274 -10.08 -19.16 11.07
CA ASP A 274 -9.23 -19.88 12.04
C ASP A 274 -10.06 -20.48 13.18
N LYS A 275 -11.08 -19.75 13.67
CA LYS A 275 -11.96 -20.21 14.74
C LYS A 275 -12.76 -21.45 14.34
N VAL A 276 -13.30 -21.46 13.12
CA VAL A 276 -14.07 -22.59 12.58
C VAL A 276 -13.13 -23.76 12.33
N LEU A 277 -12.00 -23.54 11.66
CA LEU A 277 -11.02 -24.58 11.38
C LEU A 277 -10.53 -25.26 12.66
N LYS A 278 -10.17 -24.48 13.69
CA LYS A 278 -9.71 -25.03 14.97
C LYS A 278 -10.77 -25.90 15.65
N ALA A 279 -12.06 -25.60 15.45
CA ALA A 279 -13.15 -26.36 16.03
C ALA A 279 -13.50 -27.61 15.21
N SER A 280 -13.44 -27.53 13.87
CA SER A 280 -13.83 -28.62 12.97
C SER A 280 -12.70 -29.59 12.66
N ASP A 281 -11.46 -29.10 12.60
CA ASP A 281 -10.25 -29.87 12.26
C ASP A 281 -9.03 -29.32 13.03
N PRO A 282 -8.89 -29.71 14.32
CA PRO A 282 -7.80 -29.24 15.18
C PRO A 282 -6.41 -29.64 14.66
N GLU A 283 -6.29 -30.79 14.00
CA GLU A 283 -5.02 -31.29 13.46
C GLU A 283 -4.55 -30.44 12.28
N ALA A 284 -5.43 -30.16 11.31
CA ALA A 284 -5.10 -29.27 10.20
C ALA A 284 -4.83 -27.83 10.69
N PHE A 285 -5.54 -27.36 11.73
CA PHE A 285 -5.23 -26.08 12.37
C PHE A 285 -3.82 -26.09 12.96
N ALA A 286 -3.46 -27.12 13.75
CA ALA A 286 -2.15 -27.23 14.37
C ALA A 286 -1.02 -27.31 13.34
N GLU A 287 -1.20 -28.08 12.26
CA GLU A 287 -0.24 -28.15 11.16
C GLU A 287 -0.03 -26.77 10.50
N ARG A 288 -1.13 -26.06 10.22
CA ARG A 288 -1.07 -24.71 9.64
C ARG A 288 -0.43 -23.69 10.58
N ASP A 289 -0.70 -23.79 11.88
CA ASP A 289 -0.13 -22.92 12.91
C ASP A 289 1.37 -23.17 13.08
N ALA A 290 1.81 -24.43 13.10
CA ALA A 290 3.23 -24.80 13.11
C ALA A 290 3.97 -24.20 11.89
N ARG A 291 3.35 -24.25 10.70
CA ARG A 291 3.89 -23.63 9.48
C ARG A 291 3.93 -22.10 9.54
N ARG A 292 3.24 -21.41 10.47
CA ARG A 292 3.29 -19.93 10.58
C ARG A 292 4.68 -19.44 10.94
N THR A 293 5.40 -20.16 11.79
CA THR A 293 6.75 -19.79 12.25
C THR A 293 7.76 -19.69 11.10
N CYS A 294 7.57 -20.49 10.04
CA CYS A 294 8.42 -20.49 8.84
C CYS A 294 7.80 -19.75 7.64
N ARG A 295 6.59 -19.23 7.77
CA ARG A 295 5.85 -18.61 6.66
C ARG A 295 6.54 -17.38 6.10
N TRP A 296 7.20 -16.61 6.97
CA TRP A 296 7.95 -15.41 6.55
C TRP A 296 9.09 -15.77 5.58
N MET A 297 9.78 -16.92 5.77
CA MET A 297 10.83 -17.37 4.87
C MET A 297 10.29 -17.63 3.46
N LYS A 298 9.17 -18.35 3.36
CA LYS A 298 8.46 -18.55 2.07
C LYS A 298 8.02 -17.23 1.46
N GLY A 299 7.62 -16.27 2.31
CA GLY A 299 7.33 -14.90 1.91
C GLY A 299 8.50 -14.21 1.22
N LEU A 300 9.69 -14.30 1.82
CA LEU A 300 10.92 -13.72 1.29
C LEU A 300 11.41 -14.40 0.01
N GLU A 301 11.15 -15.70 -0.17
CA GLU A 301 11.48 -16.42 -1.42
C GLU A 301 10.70 -15.91 -2.64
N MET A 302 9.56 -15.23 -2.40
CA MET A 302 8.77 -14.59 -3.45
C MET A 302 9.25 -13.19 -3.82
N TRP A 303 10.16 -12.59 -3.05
CA TRP A 303 10.82 -11.35 -3.45
C TRP A 303 11.91 -11.64 -4.48
N SER A 304 11.94 -10.82 -5.53
CA SER A 304 12.98 -10.89 -6.55
C SER A 304 14.34 -10.54 -5.95
N LYS A 305 15.41 -11.08 -6.52
CA LYS A 305 16.77 -10.59 -6.30
C LYS A 305 17.18 -9.64 -7.42
N LEU A 306 18.16 -8.76 -7.18
CA LEU A 306 18.70 -7.89 -8.23
C LEU A 306 19.21 -8.68 -9.46
N SER A 307 19.77 -9.87 -9.22
CA SER A 307 20.22 -10.80 -10.26
C SER A 307 19.10 -11.26 -11.20
N ASP A 308 17.84 -11.18 -10.77
CA ASP A 308 16.69 -11.57 -11.59
C ASP A 308 16.39 -10.51 -12.68
N PHE A 309 16.96 -9.31 -12.57
CA PHE A 309 16.75 -8.19 -13.51
C PHE A 309 17.96 -7.92 -14.41
N THR A 310 19.14 -8.41 -14.06
CA THR A 310 20.30 -8.33 -14.94
C THR A 310 20.07 -9.28 -16.10
N SER A 311 20.06 -8.74 -17.32
CA SER A 311 20.08 -9.53 -18.55
C SER A 311 21.12 -10.63 -18.42
N GLN A 312 20.72 -11.88 -18.64
CA GLN A 312 21.69 -12.93 -18.97
C GLN A 312 22.48 -12.39 -20.15
N THR A 313 23.75 -12.10 -19.91
CA THR A 313 24.69 -11.75 -20.96
C THR A 313 24.87 -13.02 -21.75
N GLU A 314 24.26 -13.09 -22.93
CA GLU A 314 24.77 -13.93 -24.03
C GLU A 314 26.05 -13.30 -24.58
#